data_AF-A0A2G2V796-F1
#
_entry.id   AF-A0A2G2V796-F1
#
_cell.length_a   1.000
_cell.length_b   1.000
_cell.length_c   1.000
_cell.angle_alpha   90.00
_cell.angle_beta   90.00
_cell.angle_gamma   90.00
#
_symmetry.space_group_name_H-M   'P 1'
#
loop_
_entity.id
_entity.type
_entity.pdbx_description
1 polymer ?
#
loop_
_entity_poly.entity_id
_entity_poly.type
_entity_poly.pdbx_seq_one_letter_code
_entity_poly.pdbx_strand_id
1 'polypeptide(L)'
;MAPIRVTEYNFEQRHQLRMVMISKEIKSIAFKKQQITKEFKKGDEVEVASQEYGFIGSYYKATIVSSTGANHYRVNYNTLLTDDKSAPLEEIVTAAEVRPVPPDQHEIISENNFRLYDMVDVYANDGWWFGFISEKVGQEYYVYFPTTGDNIAYPSDVLRFHQEWSNGKWIFLPRQGRIFNLH
;
A
#
# COMPACT_ATOMS: atom_id res chain seq x y z
N MET A 1 40.46 3.65 17.26
CA MET A 1 39.58 4.18 16.21
C MET A 1 39.33 3.07 15.21
N ALA A 2 38.10 2.55 15.10
CA ALA A 2 37.76 1.66 13.99
C ALA A 2 37.74 2.47 12.67
N PRO A 3 38.11 1.90 11.51
CA PRO A 3 38.12 2.65 10.25
C PRO A 3 36.69 2.95 9.81
N ILE A 4 36.42 4.20 9.41
CA ILE A 4 35.13 4.70 8.91
C ILE A 4 34.53 3.80 7.79
N ARG A 5 35.40 3.21 6.95
CA ARG A 5 35.00 2.29 5.88
C ARG A 5 34.34 0.99 6.38
N VAL A 6 34.74 0.49 7.55
CA VAL A 6 34.15 -0.73 8.14
C VAL A 6 32.77 -0.44 8.70
N THR A 7 32.54 0.75 9.24
CA THR A 7 31.24 1.16 9.79
C THR A 7 30.20 1.46 8.71
N GLU A 8 30.59 2.13 7.63
CA GLU A 8 29.70 2.37 6.46
C GLU A 8 29.33 1.05 5.78
N TYR A 9 30.31 0.17 5.56
CA TYR A 9 30.08 -1.16 4.98
C TYR A 9 29.07 -1.98 5.81
N ASN A 10 29.18 -1.94 7.14
CA ASN A 10 28.23 -2.62 8.02
C ASN A 10 26.83 -1.97 8.00
N PHE A 11 26.73 -0.66 7.81
CA PHE A 11 25.44 0.02 7.67
C PHE A 11 24.76 -0.37 6.37
N GLU A 12 25.46 -0.28 5.24
CA GLU A 12 24.93 -0.64 3.91
C GLU A 12 24.45 -2.08 3.88
N GLN A 13 25.24 -3.02 4.40
CA GLN A 13 24.81 -4.42 4.50
C GLN A 13 23.53 -4.60 5.32
N ARG A 14 23.43 -3.92 6.48
CA ARG A 14 22.23 -3.98 7.33
C ARG A 14 21.03 -3.32 6.65
N HIS A 15 21.24 -2.23 5.92
CA HIS A 15 20.22 -1.56 5.14
C HIS A 15 19.69 -2.49 4.04
N GLN A 16 20.57 -3.07 3.23
CA GLN A 16 20.20 -4.04 2.18
C GLN A 16 19.46 -5.25 2.76
N LEU A 17 19.91 -5.82 3.88
CA LEU A 17 19.22 -6.93 4.54
C LEU A 17 17.79 -6.53 5.00
N ARG A 18 17.61 -5.32 5.55
CA ARG A 18 16.29 -4.81 5.93
C ARG A 18 15.40 -4.59 4.72
N MET A 19 15.92 -3.98 3.66
CA MET A 19 15.21 -3.79 2.39
C MET A 19 14.66 -5.13 1.88
N VAL A 20 15.48 -6.18 1.89
CA VAL A 20 15.07 -7.54 1.45
C VAL A 20 13.98 -8.12 2.36
N MET A 21 14.13 -8.01 3.68
CA MET A 21 13.13 -8.53 4.63
C MET A 21 11.78 -7.84 4.48
N ILE A 22 11.76 -6.51 4.39
CA ILE A 22 10.53 -5.72 4.21
C ILE A 22 9.92 -6.02 2.85
N SER A 23 10.73 -6.13 1.80
CA SER A 23 10.26 -6.49 0.46
C SER A 23 9.54 -7.83 0.44
N LYS A 24 10.02 -8.82 1.20
CA LYS A 24 9.36 -10.13 1.32
C LYS A 24 8.01 -10.01 2.01
N GLU A 25 7.92 -9.22 3.08
CA GLU A 25 6.69 -8.98 3.82
C GLU A 25 5.64 -8.26 2.95
N ILE A 26 6.02 -7.17 2.29
CA ILE A 26 5.13 -6.41 1.40
C ILE A 26 4.63 -7.29 0.26
N LYS A 27 5.51 -8.09 -0.37
CA LYS A 27 5.07 -9.07 -1.38
C LYS A 27 4.07 -10.05 -0.79
N SER A 28 4.35 -10.63 0.38
CA SER A 28 3.43 -11.56 1.05
C SER A 28 2.03 -10.95 1.26
N ILE A 29 1.97 -9.65 1.56
CA ILE A 29 0.72 -8.92 1.78
C ILE A 29 0.05 -8.51 0.45
N ALA A 30 0.78 -7.93 -0.50
CA ALA A 30 0.23 -7.44 -1.76
C ALA A 30 -0.36 -8.56 -2.64
N PHE A 31 0.24 -9.76 -2.59
CA PHE A 31 -0.26 -10.96 -3.29
C PHE A 31 -1.36 -11.70 -2.51
N LYS A 32 -1.68 -11.27 -1.29
CA LYS A 32 -2.72 -11.88 -0.47
C LYS A 32 -4.08 -11.30 -0.86
N LYS A 33 -5.06 -12.19 -1.03
CA LYS A 33 -6.46 -11.81 -1.20
C LYS A 33 -7.08 -11.33 0.11
N GLN A 34 -7.98 -10.35 0.02
CA GLN A 34 -8.73 -9.82 1.14
C GLN A 34 -9.66 -10.88 1.73
N GLN A 35 -9.82 -10.85 3.05
CA GLN A 35 -10.77 -11.72 3.73
C GLN A 35 -12.19 -11.17 3.55
N ILE A 36 -13.09 -12.00 3.02
CA ILE A 36 -14.51 -11.66 2.86
C ILE A 36 -15.18 -11.66 4.23
N THR A 37 -15.06 -10.53 4.92
CA THR A 37 -15.53 -10.32 6.30
C THR A 37 -16.69 -9.32 6.38
N LYS A 38 -17.01 -8.68 5.25
CA LYS A 38 -18.08 -7.71 5.09
C LYS A 38 -18.69 -7.87 3.70
N GLU A 39 -20.02 -7.84 3.63
CA GLU A 39 -20.74 -7.69 2.38
C GLU A 39 -20.94 -6.20 2.09
N PHE A 40 -20.73 -5.80 0.83
CA PHE A 40 -20.92 -4.44 0.38
C PHE A 40 -22.23 -4.30 -0.39
N LYS A 41 -22.86 -3.13 -0.27
CA LYS A 41 -24.13 -2.80 -0.91
C LYS A 41 -23.92 -1.75 -1.99
N LYS A 42 -24.88 -1.64 -2.91
CA LYS A 42 -24.90 -0.58 -3.91
C LYS A 42 -24.74 0.80 -3.24
N GLY A 43 -23.79 1.58 -3.74
CA GLY A 43 -23.46 2.92 -3.23
C GLY A 43 -22.36 2.94 -2.16
N ASP A 44 -21.93 1.79 -1.64
CA ASP A 44 -20.78 1.75 -0.73
C ASP A 44 -19.51 2.16 -1.47
N GLU A 45 -18.74 3.08 -0.87
CA GLU A 45 -17.38 3.39 -1.31
C GLU A 45 -16.40 2.32 -0.79
N VAL A 46 -15.50 1.88 -1.66
CA VAL A 46 -14.54 0.81 -1.40
C VAL A 46 -13.18 1.13 -2.03
N GLU A 47 -12.16 0.40 -1.62
CA GLU A 47 -10.91 0.28 -2.37
C GLU A 47 -10.82 -1.12 -2.99
N VAL A 48 -10.43 -1.18 -4.26
CA VAL A 48 -10.19 -2.42 -5.01
C VAL A 48 -8.68 -2.64 -5.09
N ALA A 49 -8.20 -3.74 -4.53
CA ALA A 49 -6.83 -4.19 -4.60
C ALA A 49 -6.60 -4.98 -5.90
N SER A 50 -5.77 -4.45 -6.81
CA SER A 50 -5.51 -5.16 -8.06
C SER A 50 -4.63 -6.39 -7.85
N GLN A 51 -4.96 -7.47 -8.55
CA GLN A 51 -4.18 -8.70 -8.62
C GLN A 51 -3.58 -8.92 -10.02
N GLU A 52 -3.72 -7.94 -10.91
CA GLU A 52 -3.14 -7.95 -12.23
C GLU A 52 -1.65 -7.65 -12.18
N TYR A 53 -0.86 -8.38 -12.97
CA TYR A 53 0.59 -8.16 -13.06
C TYR A 53 0.89 -6.70 -13.48
N GLY A 54 1.82 -6.06 -12.77
CA GLY A 54 2.12 -4.63 -12.95
C GLY A 54 1.27 -3.72 -12.06
N PHE A 55 0.13 -4.19 -11.55
CA PHE A 55 -0.75 -3.44 -10.64
C PHE A 55 -0.82 -4.07 -9.24
N ILE A 56 -0.16 -5.20 -8.99
CA ILE A 56 -0.13 -5.84 -7.67
C ILE A 56 0.44 -4.88 -6.63
N GLY A 57 -0.32 -4.67 -5.55
CA GLY A 57 -0.01 -3.71 -4.50
C GLY A 57 -0.64 -2.33 -4.70
N SER A 58 -1.44 -2.14 -5.75
CA SER A 58 -2.24 -0.93 -5.94
C SER A 58 -3.67 -1.08 -5.42
N TYR A 59 -4.23 0.03 -4.94
CA TYR A 59 -5.61 0.14 -4.46
C TYR A 59 -6.29 1.33 -5.14
N TYR A 60 -7.40 1.07 -5.82
CA TYR A 60 -8.17 2.11 -6.51
C TYR A 60 -9.51 2.33 -5.82
N LYS A 61 -9.85 3.60 -5.62
CA LYS A 61 -11.15 3.97 -5.04
C LYS A 61 -12.25 3.67 -6.05
N ALA A 62 -13.31 3.00 -5.59
CA ALA A 62 -14.45 2.66 -6.42
C ALA A 62 -15.76 2.71 -5.63
N THR A 63 -16.88 2.70 -6.34
CA THR A 63 -18.23 2.62 -5.80
C THR A 63 -18.90 1.33 -6.25
N ILE A 64 -19.55 0.63 -5.32
CA ILE A 64 -20.28 -0.59 -5.62
C ILE A 64 -21.54 -0.24 -6.43
N VAL A 65 -21.66 -0.78 -7.64
CA VAL A 65 -22.84 -0.60 -8.51
C VAL A 65 -23.88 -1.68 -8.22
N SER A 66 -23.44 -2.92 -8.10
CA SER A 66 -24.31 -4.08 -7.80
C SER A 66 -23.49 -5.30 -7.39
N SER A 67 -24.07 -6.17 -6.57
CA SER A 67 -23.60 -7.56 -6.47
C SER A 67 -24.07 -8.34 -7.69
N THR A 68 -23.17 -9.12 -8.29
CA THR A 68 -23.50 -9.98 -9.44
C THR A 68 -23.75 -11.43 -9.02
N GLY A 69 -23.80 -11.70 -7.71
CA GLY A 69 -23.81 -13.06 -7.15
C GLY A 69 -22.41 -13.68 -7.09
N ALA A 70 -22.31 -14.86 -6.46
CA ALA A 70 -21.07 -15.65 -6.38
C ALA A 70 -19.84 -14.89 -5.83
N ASN A 71 -20.02 -13.99 -4.85
CA ASN A 71 -18.94 -13.18 -4.27
C ASN A 71 -18.22 -12.28 -5.29
N HIS A 72 -18.97 -11.68 -6.22
CA HIS A 72 -18.46 -10.68 -7.15
C HIS A 72 -19.27 -9.38 -7.06
N TYR A 73 -18.60 -8.27 -7.33
CA TYR A 73 -19.19 -6.94 -7.37
C TYR A 73 -18.89 -6.30 -8.72
N ARG A 74 -19.90 -5.63 -9.28
CA ARG A 74 -19.69 -4.63 -10.31
C ARG A 74 -19.32 -3.32 -9.60
N VAL A 75 -18.18 -2.75 -9.95
CA VAL A 75 -17.63 -1.53 -9.35
C VAL A 75 -17.41 -0.48 -10.43
N ASN A 76 -17.65 0.78 -10.08
CA ASN A 76 -17.31 1.93 -10.91
C ASN A 76 -16.14 2.65 -10.24
N TYR A 77 -14.99 2.76 -10.91
CA TYR A 77 -13.81 3.41 -10.34
C TYR A 77 -13.98 4.92 -10.31
N ASN A 78 -13.58 5.55 -9.21
CA ASN A 78 -13.73 6.99 -9.03
C ASN A 78 -12.66 7.79 -9.79
N THR A 79 -11.53 7.15 -10.11
CA THR A 79 -10.35 7.82 -10.66
C THR A 79 -9.87 7.21 -11.99
N LEU A 80 -10.32 6.01 -12.34
CA LEU A 80 -9.99 5.38 -13.62
C LEU A 80 -11.08 5.64 -14.66
N LEU A 81 -10.66 5.90 -15.89
CA LEU A 81 -11.55 6.11 -17.04
C LEU A 81 -11.38 4.97 -18.05
N THR A 82 -12.35 4.84 -18.94
CA THR A 82 -12.23 4.01 -20.16
C THR A 82 -11.09 4.49 -21.05
N ASP A 83 -10.61 3.64 -21.97
CA ASP A 83 -9.50 3.96 -22.87
C ASP A 83 -9.73 5.24 -23.70
N ASP A 84 -10.98 5.45 -24.13
CA ASP A 84 -11.41 6.65 -24.85
C ASP A 84 -11.69 7.86 -23.94
N LYS A 85 -11.53 7.69 -22.63
CA LYS A 85 -11.75 8.67 -21.56
C LYS A 85 -13.18 9.24 -21.52
N SER A 86 -14.14 8.54 -22.10
CA SER A 86 -15.53 9.01 -22.21
C SER A 86 -16.34 8.81 -20.93
N ALA A 87 -15.96 7.84 -20.09
CA ALA A 87 -16.66 7.51 -18.85
C ALA A 87 -15.71 6.91 -17.80
N PRO A 88 -16.11 6.91 -16.52
CA PRO A 88 -15.43 6.12 -15.49
C PRO A 88 -15.40 4.63 -15.85
N LEU A 89 -14.28 3.97 -15.56
CA LEU A 89 -14.10 2.54 -15.81
C LEU A 89 -15.02 1.74 -14.89
N GLU A 90 -15.70 0.74 -15.44
CA GLU A 90 -16.54 -0.18 -14.70
C GLU A 90 -16.06 -1.63 -14.92
N GLU A 91 -15.89 -2.36 -13.83
CA GLU A 91 -15.38 -3.74 -13.86
C GLU A 91 -16.16 -4.67 -12.93
N ILE A 92 -16.04 -5.97 -13.17
CA ILE A 92 -16.48 -7.00 -12.25
C ILE A 92 -15.26 -7.51 -11.50
N VAL A 93 -15.26 -7.33 -10.19
CA VAL A 93 -14.18 -7.73 -9.29
C VAL A 93 -14.68 -8.76 -8.28
N THR A 94 -13.79 -9.58 -7.77
CA THR A 94 -14.11 -10.55 -6.71
C THR A 94 -14.25 -9.83 -5.36
N ALA A 95 -15.08 -10.35 -4.46
CA ALA A 95 -15.19 -9.83 -3.09
C ALA A 95 -13.88 -9.90 -2.31
N ALA A 96 -12.93 -10.73 -2.76
CA ALA A 96 -11.61 -10.87 -2.17
C ALA A 96 -10.59 -9.84 -2.70
N GLU A 97 -10.98 -9.00 -3.66
CA GLU A 97 -10.22 -7.84 -4.11
C GLU A 97 -10.74 -6.54 -3.48
N VAL A 98 -11.90 -6.58 -2.80
CA VAL A 98 -12.57 -5.39 -2.27
C VAL A 98 -12.35 -5.27 -0.77
N ARG A 99 -11.98 -4.07 -0.32
CA ARG A 99 -11.96 -3.67 1.10
C ARG A 99 -12.70 -2.35 1.29
N PRO A 100 -13.12 -1.99 2.53
CA PRO A 100 -13.68 -0.66 2.78
C PRO A 100 -12.67 0.44 2.41
N VAL A 101 -13.11 1.70 2.41
CA VAL A 101 -12.17 2.83 2.41
C VAL A 101 -11.48 2.91 3.78
N PRO A 102 -10.14 3.07 3.85
CA PRO A 102 -9.43 3.22 5.12
C PRO A 102 -9.80 4.52 5.83
N PRO A 103 -9.70 4.58 7.18
CA PRO A 103 -9.90 5.80 7.94
C PRO A 103 -8.86 6.86 7.55
N ASP A 104 -9.24 8.13 7.64
CA ASP A 104 -8.33 9.25 7.46
C ASP A 104 -7.18 9.20 8.49
N GLN A 105 -5.97 9.52 8.05
CA GLN A 105 -4.74 9.46 8.84
C GLN A 105 -4.12 10.83 9.10
N HIS A 106 -4.78 11.93 8.72
CA HIS A 106 -4.24 13.29 8.81
C HIS A 106 -3.68 13.60 10.20
N GLU A 107 -4.40 13.26 11.27
CA GLU A 107 -3.94 13.45 12.65
C GLU A 107 -2.66 12.65 12.94
N ILE A 108 -2.64 11.36 12.58
CA ILE A 108 -1.51 10.45 12.83
C ILE A 108 -0.24 10.92 12.11
N ILE A 109 -0.38 11.35 10.85
CA ILE A 109 0.74 11.82 10.02
C ILE A 109 1.34 13.09 10.61
N SER A 110 0.49 14.04 11.01
CA SER A 110 0.91 15.32 11.59
C SER A 110 1.76 15.16 12.86
N GLU A 111 1.49 14.12 13.65
CA GLU A 111 2.20 13.87 14.90
C GLU A 111 3.47 13.03 14.73
N ASN A 112 3.49 12.09 13.79
CA ASN A 112 4.51 11.04 13.79
C ASN A 112 5.61 11.18 12.74
N ASN A 113 5.37 11.94 11.66
CA ASN A 113 6.17 11.95 10.43
C ASN A 113 6.45 10.54 9.88
N PHE A 114 6.87 10.45 8.63
CA PHE A 114 7.35 9.18 8.08
C PHE A 114 8.83 8.94 8.38
N ARG A 115 9.19 7.67 8.58
CA ARG A 115 10.54 7.22 8.92
C ARG A 115 11.03 6.15 7.94
N LEU A 116 12.35 5.97 7.94
CA LEU A 116 12.99 4.87 7.22
C LEU A 116 12.34 3.53 7.60
N TYR A 117 12.00 2.74 6.58
CA TYR A 117 11.33 1.45 6.68
C TYR A 117 9.84 1.47 7.05
N ASP A 118 9.21 2.64 7.21
CA ASP A 118 7.76 2.69 7.34
C ASP A 118 7.11 2.19 6.05
N MET A 119 6.15 1.29 6.22
CA MET A 119 5.27 0.76 5.18
C MET A 119 4.20 1.80 4.87
N VAL A 120 4.13 2.23 3.61
CA VAL A 120 3.30 3.36 3.18
C VAL A 120 2.56 3.01 1.90
N ASP A 121 1.42 3.66 1.68
CA ASP A 121 0.85 3.76 0.35
C ASP A 121 1.16 5.15 -0.23
N VAL A 122 1.52 5.20 -1.51
CA VAL A 122 1.74 6.45 -2.25
C VAL A 122 0.60 6.65 -3.24
N TYR A 123 -0.01 7.83 -3.26
CA TYR A 123 -0.98 8.19 -4.28
C TYR A 123 -0.27 8.58 -5.58
N ALA A 124 -0.34 7.70 -6.59
CA ALA A 124 0.27 7.89 -7.90
C ALA A 124 -0.52 7.12 -8.97
N ASN A 125 -0.54 7.62 -10.21
CA ASN A 125 -1.27 6.99 -11.32
C ASN A 125 -2.71 6.62 -10.93
N ASP A 126 -3.44 7.58 -10.35
CA ASP A 126 -4.85 7.47 -9.97
C ASP A 126 -5.19 6.45 -8.87
N GLY A 127 -4.18 5.83 -8.24
CA GLY A 127 -4.35 4.83 -7.17
C GLY A 127 -3.33 4.95 -6.04
N TRP A 128 -3.53 4.15 -4.99
CA TRP A 128 -2.62 4.04 -3.85
C TRP A 128 -1.69 2.84 -4.03
N TRP A 129 -0.38 3.05 -3.98
CA TRP A 129 0.62 2.01 -4.25
C TRP A 129 1.41 1.65 -3.01
N PHE A 130 1.36 0.38 -2.62
CA PHE A 130 1.99 -0.13 -1.42
C PHE A 130 3.50 -0.32 -1.59
N GLY A 131 4.26 0.41 -0.80
CA GLY A 131 5.71 0.32 -0.72
C GLY A 131 6.23 0.61 0.68
N PHE A 132 7.49 0.98 0.76
CA PHE A 132 8.09 1.45 2.01
C PHE A 132 9.20 2.45 1.77
N ILE A 133 9.47 3.26 2.78
CA ILE A 133 10.48 4.30 2.71
C ILE A 133 11.87 3.67 2.78
N SER A 134 12.59 3.77 1.67
CA SER A 134 13.96 3.28 1.49
C SER A 134 14.99 4.33 1.85
N GLU A 135 14.65 5.61 1.71
CA GLU A 135 15.54 6.74 2.00
C GLU A 135 14.74 8.03 2.22
N LYS A 136 15.34 9.02 2.88
CA LYS A 136 14.82 10.38 2.95
C LYS A 136 15.92 11.36 2.54
N VAL A 137 15.68 12.18 1.52
CA VAL A 137 16.62 13.20 1.04
C VAL A 137 15.93 14.55 1.06
N GLY A 138 16.36 15.43 1.96
CA GLY A 138 15.70 16.74 2.15
C GLY A 138 14.24 16.57 2.61
N GLN A 139 13.30 17.02 1.78
CA GLN A 139 11.85 16.92 2.01
C GLN A 139 11.21 15.70 1.31
N GLU A 140 11.94 15.05 0.41
CA GLU A 140 11.46 13.92 -0.38
C GLU A 140 11.68 12.60 0.36
N TYR A 141 10.69 11.72 0.24
CA TYR A 141 10.74 10.35 0.70
C TYR A 141 10.89 9.41 -0.50
N TYR A 142 11.99 8.67 -0.56
CA TYR A 142 12.13 7.61 -1.55
C TYR A 142 11.36 6.39 -1.08
N VAL A 143 10.41 5.96 -1.92
CA VAL A 143 9.58 4.78 -1.67
C VAL A 143 9.99 3.70 -2.65
N TYR A 144 10.39 2.55 -2.11
CA TYR A 144 10.65 1.35 -2.89
C TYR A 144 9.38 0.50 -2.98
N PHE A 145 9.06 0.05 -4.19
CA PHE A 145 7.89 -0.78 -4.51
C PHE A 145 8.36 -2.19 -4.86
N PRO A 146 8.30 -3.16 -3.92
CA PRO A 146 8.84 -4.50 -4.15
C PRO A 146 8.20 -5.26 -5.31
N THR A 147 6.93 -4.97 -5.63
CA THR A 147 6.16 -5.66 -6.68
C THR A 147 6.60 -5.27 -8.09
N THR A 148 7.10 -4.04 -8.29
CA THR A 148 7.61 -3.54 -9.58
C THR A 148 9.13 -3.40 -9.62
N GLY A 149 9.78 -3.22 -8.46
CA GLY A 149 11.21 -2.97 -8.33
C GLY A 149 11.60 -1.49 -8.40
N ASP A 150 10.62 -0.58 -8.47
CA ASP A 150 10.86 0.86 -8.58
C ASP A 150 11.27 1.48 -7.24
N ASN A 151 12.11 2.53 -7.30
CA ASN A 151 12.44 3.38 -6.15
C ASN A 151 12.28 4.86 -6.55
N ILE A 152 11.23 5.52 -6.07
CA ILE A 152 10.82 6.83 -6.57
C ILE A 152 10.67 7.81 -5.41
N ALA A 153 11.11 9.06 -5.60
CA ALA A 153 10.97 10.15 -4.65
C ALA A 153 9.56 10.75 -4.68
N TYR A 154 8.97 10.95 -3.51
CA TYR A 154 7.66 11.58 -3.35
C TYR A 154 7.63 12.59 -2.18
N PRO A 155 6.84 13.66 -2.30
CA PRO A 155 6.56 14.57 -1.19
C PRO A 155 5.61 13.90 -0.18
N SER A 156 5.65 14.33 1.08
CA SER A 156 4.89 13.68 2.17
C SER A 156 3.36 13.74 2.04
N ASP A 157 2.82 14.68 1.27
CA ASP A 157 1.39 14.92 1.12
C ASP A 157 0.67 13.87 0.27
N VAL A 158 1.42 13.12 -0.55
CA VAL A 158 0.89 11.98 -1.31
C VAL A 158 1.12 10.63 -0.61
N LEU A 159 1.63 10.63 0.62
CA LEU A 159 1.86 9.41 1.41
C LEU A 159 0.78 9.22 2.47
N ARG A 160 0.42 7.96 2.72
CA ARG A 160 -0.27 7.53 3.94
C ARG A 160 0.42 6.29 4.51
N PHE A 161 0.28 6.02 5.81
CA PHE A 161 0.71 4.74 6.35
C PHE A 161 -0.14 3.61 5.76
N HIS A 162 0.50 2.51 5.41
CA HIS A 162 -0.23 1.36 4.91
C HIS A 162 -1.11 0.76 6.02
N GLN A 163 -2.36 0.46 5.68
CA GLN A 163 -3.31 -0.22 6.55
C GLN A 163 -3.87 -1.47 5.87
N GLU A 164 -4.03 -2.52 6.66
CA GLU A 164 -4.64 -3.77 6.21
C GLU A 164 -6.05 -3.92 6.78
N TRP A 165 -6.95 -4.44 5.95
CA TRP A 165 -8.28 -4.84 6.38
C TRP A 165 -8.25 -6.30 6.81
N SER A 166 -8.42 -6.56 8.11
CA SER A 166 -8.34 -7.92 8.65
C SER A 166 -9.39 -8.12 9.73
N ASN A 167 -10.15 -9.22 9.64
CA ASN A 167 -11.17 -9.61 10.61
C ASN A 167 -12.15 -8.47 10.95
N GLY A 168 -12.61 -7.74 9.92
CA GLY A 168 -13.58 -6.65 10.11
C GLY A 168 -13.01 -5.37 10.72
N LYS A 169 -11.68 -5.20 10.77
CA LYS A 169 -11.02 -4.04 11.37
C LYS A 169 -9.83 -3.57 10.54
N TRP A 170 -9.58 -2.27 10.60
CA TRP A 170 -8.36 -1.66 10.09
C TRP A 170 -7.23 -1.83 11.08
N ILE A 171 -6.09 -2.34 10.59
CA ILE A 171 -4.88 -2.49 11.39
C ILE A 171 -3.71 -1.81 10.68
N PHE A 172 -2.82 -1.21 11.47
CA PHE A 172 -1.50 -0.82 10.99
C PHE A 172 -0.56 -2.01 11.11
N LEU A 173 0.31 -2.18 10.13
CA LEU A 173 1.42 -3.13 10.26
C LEU A 173 2.40 -2.60 11.32
N PRO A 174 3.03 -3.48 12.11
CA PRO A 174 3.96 -3.03 13.13
C PRO A 174 5.13 -2.29 12.48
N ARG A 175 5.43 -1.07 12.93
CA ARG A 175 6.70 -0.42 12.59
C ARG A 175 7.82 -1.36 13.05
N GLN A 176 8.67 -1.82 12.13
CA GLN A 176 9.65 -2.89 12.39
C GLN A 176 10.68 -2.56 13.50
N GLY A 177 10.68 -1.34 14.06
CA GLY A 177 11.37 -1.01 15.31
C GLY A 177 10.95 -1.81 16.55
N ARG A 178 9.88 -2.62 16.50
CA ARG A 178 9.49 -3.55 17.58
C ARG A 178 9.71 -5.04 17.30
N ILE A 179 9.93 -5.45 16.05
CA ILE A 179 10.00 -6.88 15.69
C ILE A 179 11.41 -7.47 15.90
N PHE A 180 12.47 -6.64 15.84
CA PHE A 180 13.85 -7.11 15.97
C PHE A 180 14.46 -7.01 17.38
N ASN A 181 13.64 -6.75 18.41
CA ASN A 181 14.06 -6.86 19.82
C ASN A 181 13.54 -8.18 20.42
N LEU A 182 13.87 -9.30 19.79
CA LEU A 182 13.77 -10.63 20.40
C LEU A 182 15.09 -11.36 20.18
N HIS A 183 15.96 -11.16 21.17
CA HIS A 183 17.12 -11.96 21.61
C HIS A 183 18.28 -12.14 20.62
#